data_AF-A0A2G9PP78-F1
#
_entry.id   AF-A0A2G9PP78-F1
#
_cell.length_a   1.000
_cell.length_b   1.000
_cell.length_c   1.000
_cell.angle_alpha   90.00
_cell.angle_beta   90.00
_cell.angle_gamma   90.00
#
_symmetry.space_group_name_H-M   'P 1'
#
loop_
_entity.id
_entity.type
_entity.pdbx_description
1 polymer ?
#
loop_
_entity_poly.entity_id
_entity_poly.type
_entity_poly.pdbx_seq_one_letter_code
_entity_poly.pdbx_strand_id
1 'polypeptide(L)'
;MIYEGIADAGSSLSDELSCRGTVGWRGTYSQQGTVTKTVLPNPPLLCKQQHLTLPLDKTASDPNKALMKDISDKMARCWWQFGEGLVDNPFLQSAFSEQQCFQCYSLSIDNDKIGVKEKVTGDDLIKYMNENSYIPYFTGDSCHNGAGHCSNDASCSSVKNYGLSPWISEKTTKCENKGDYCCYKKTACENHDGYCQVSAGVCPSGYREVTDYSCSSKEKCCIPKEKVDTYFDYIQFAKGQGAVMLKKSLVIDPKETYAIAFMGSKDNCGTWCKLLGGGGGAIAGLLSSFVVTPVGGAAVGITAGIAIKEYMSSNPTTQYVIFATQDELNKLCPMAE
;
A
#
# COMPACT_ATOMS: atom_id res chain seq x y z
N MET A 1 -10.76 19.08 -20.24
CA MET A 1 -11.32 17.73 -19.99
C MET A 1 -10.14 16.79 -19.86
N ILE A 2 -9.79 16.17 -18.74
CA ILE A 2 -10.34 16.01 -17.38
C ILE A 2 -9.10 15.87 -16.48
N TYR A 3 -8.91 16.69 -15.45
CA TYR A 3 -8.00 16.44 -14.31
C TYR A 3 -8.36 17.41 -13.18
N GLU A 4 -9.50 17.17 -12.52
CA GLU A 4 -9.93 17.92 -11.32
C GLU A 4 -9.80 17.07 -10.02
N GLY A 5 -9.05 15.97 -10.05
CA GLY A 5 -8.96 15.06 -8.89
C GLY A 5 -7.75 15.23 -7.95
N ILE A 6 -6.84 16.18 -8.20
CA ILE A 6 -5.50 16.19 -7.54
C ILE A 6 -5.31 17.36 -6.55
N ALA A 7 -6.25 18.30 -6.43
CA ALA A 7 -6.12 19.40 -5.48
C ALA A 7 -6.05 18.94 -4.01
N ASP A 8 -6.68 17.80 -3.65
CA ASP A 8 -6.60 17.19 -2.32
C ASP A 8 -5.50 16.10 -2.18
N ALA A 9 -4.80 15.76 -3.26
CA ALA A 9 -3.75 14.72 -3.21
C ALA A 9 -2.47 15.19 -2.50
N GLY A 10 -2.25 16.51 -2.43
CA GLY A 10 -1.06 17.10 -1.81
C GLY A 10 -1.00 16.92 -0.29
N SER A 11 -2.14 17.06 0.40
CA SER A 11 -2.23 16.86 1.85
C SER A 11 -2.11 15.38 2.23
N SER A 12 -2.82 14.51 1.50
CA SER A 12 -2.76 13.06 1.71
C SER A 12 -1.32 12.54 1.65
N LEU A 13 -0.59 12.79 0.56
CA LEU A 13 0.79 12.27 0.43
C LEU A 13 1.74 12.83 1.50
N SER A 14 1.58 14.10 1.88
CA SER A 14 2.40 14.72 2.94
C SER A 14 2.19 14.05 4.30
N ASP A 15 0.94 13.73 4.64
CA ASP A 15 0.61 13.02 5.89
C ASP A 15 1.18 11.60 5.87
N GLU A 16 1.13 10.88 4.73
CA GLU A 16 1.71 9.54 4.63
C GLU A 16 3.25 9.56 4.73
N LEU A 17 3.91 10.53 4.10
CA LEU A 17 5.36 10.72 4.19
C LEU A 17 5.78 11.05 5.62
N SER A 18 5.01 11.90 6.31
CA SER A 18 5.24 12.24 7.71
C SER A 18 5.11 11.01 8.62
N CYS A 19 4.05 10.22 8.42
CA CYS A 19 3.86 8.94 9.10
C CYS A 19 5.07 8.03 8.89
N ARG A 20 5.45 7.75 7.63
CA ARG A 20 6.59 6.88 7.30
C ARG A 20 7.90 7.38 7.88
N GLY A 21 8.15 8.68 7.83
CA GLY A 21 9.33 9.29 8.43
C GLY A 21 9.42 9.02 9.94
N THR A 22 8.30 9.18 10.66
CA THR A 22 8.26 8.87 12.10
C THR A 22 8.36 7.39 12.41
N VAL A 23 7.74 6.51 11.60
CA VAL A 23 7.91 5.05 11.74
C VAL A 23 9.36 4.64 11.53
N GLY A 24 10.04 5.19 10.51
CA GLY A 24 11.46 4.95 10.26
C GLY A 24 12.34 5.42 11.43
N TRP A 25 12.08 6.60 11.97
CA TRP A 25 12.81 7.12 13.13
C TRP A 25 12.62 6.22 14.36
N ARG A 26 11.39 5.76 14.60
CA ARG A 26 11.04 4.81 15.65
C ARG A 26 11.77 3.46 15.49
N GLY A 27 11.88 2.96 14.26
CA GLY A 27 12.65 1.76 13.95
C GLY A 27 14.11 1.89 14.39
N THR A 28 14.79 2.98 14.02
CA THR A 28 16.17 3.25 14.43
C THR A 28 16.31 3.38 15.95
N TYR A 29 15.32 3.98 16.61
CA TYR A 29 15.30 4.16 18.05
C TYR A 29 15.26 2.83 18.82
N SER A 30 14.44 1.87 18.38
CA SER A 30 14.34 0.55 19.01
C SER A 30 15.67 -0.21 19.07
N GLN A 31 16.54 -0.01 18.07
CA GLN A 31 17.80 -0.71 17.96
C GLN A 31 18.90 -0.14 18.89
N GLN A 32 18.76 1.10 19.35
CA GLN A 32 19.79 1.79 20.16
C GLN A 32 19.63 1.61 21.68
N GLY A 33 18.48 1.09 22.15
CA GLY A 33 18.10 1.02 23.56
C GLY A 33 18.94 0.09 24.46
N THR A 34 19.98 -0.57 23.95
CA THR A 34 20.85 -1.48 24.74
C THR A 34 22.10 -0.82 25.32
N VAL A 35 22.52 0.35 24.86
CA VAL A 35 23.87 0.86 25.18
C VAL A 35 23.91 1.99 26.23
N THR A 36 22.84 2.75 26.42
CA THR A 36 22.75 3.79 27.47
C THR A 36 21.34 3.87 28.06
N LYS A 37 21.22 3.74 29.39
CA LYS A 37 19.95 3.83 30.15
C LYS A 37 19.31 5.24 30.17
N THR A 38 19.60 6.07 29.18
CA THR A 38 18.96 7.38 29.04
C THR A 38 17.64 7.17 28.34
N VAL A 39 16.54 7.27 29.08
CA VAL A 39 15.18 7.20 28.51
C VAL A 39 15.00 8.46 27.65
N LEU A 40 15.32 8.35 26.37
CA LEU A 40 14.95 9.37 25.41
C LEU A 40 13.41 9.31 25.21
N PRO A 41 12.74 10.46 25.02
CA PRO A 41 11.31 10.47 24.79
C PRO A 41 10.98 9.73 23.49
N ASN A 42 9.98 8.85 23.53
CA ASN A 42 9.50 8.13 22.36
C ASN A 42 9.04 9.14 21.30
N PRO A 43 9.66 9.18 20.10
CA PRO A 43 9.30 10.19 19.09
C PRO A 43 7.83 10.04 18.71
N PRO A 44 7.03 11.11 18.58
CA PRO A 44 5.59 10.98 18.31
C PRO A 44 5.33 10.26 16.98
N LEU A 45 4.27 9.44 16.94
CA LEU A 45 3.79 8.85 15.70
C LEU A 45 2.91 9.91 15.01
N LEU A 46 3.34 10.41 13.85
CA LEU A 46 2.61 11.46 13.12
C LEU A 46 1.62 10.89 12.08
N CYS A 47 1.25 9.63 12.24
CA CYS A 47 0.28 8.99 11.38
C CYS A 47 -1.12 9.54 11.65
N LYS A 48 -1.86 9.83 10.59
CA LYS A 48 -3.26 10.25 10.64
C LYS A 48 -4.10 9.33 9.77
N GLN A 49 -5.27 8.96 10.27
CA GLN A 49 -6.26 8.27 9.46
C GLN A 49 -6.73 9.19 8.35
N GLN A 50 -6.79 8.68 7.13
CA GLN A 50 -7.32 9.42 5.98
C GLN A 50 -8.72 8.93 5.64
N HIS A 51 -9.66 9.86 5.46
CA HIS A 51 -11.04 9.55 5.08
C HIS A 51 -11.21 9.75 3.57
N LEU A 52 -11.63 8.72 2.85
CA LEU A 52 -11.73 8.72 1.40
C LEU A 52 -13.10 8.18 0.95
N THR A 53 -13.56 8.67 -0.19
CA THR A 53 -14.71 8.11 -0.90
C THR A 53 -14.24 7.42 -2.16
N LEU A 54 -14.59 6.15 -2.35
CA LEU A 54 -14.17 5.30 -3.47
C LEU A 54 -15.34 4.98 -4.43
N PRO A 55 -15.07 4.72 -5.72
CA PRO A 55 -13.76 4.78 -6.38
C PRO A 55 -13.29 6.23 -6.59
N LEU A 56 -11.96 6.41 -6.65
CA LEU A 56 -11.31 7.70 -6.92
C LEU A 56 -11.47 8.09 -8.40
N ASP A 57 -11.31 7.13 -9.31
CA ASP A 57 -11.61 7.35 -10.74
C ASP A 57 -13.10 7.14 -11.01
N LYS A 58 -13.82 8.25 -11.04
CA LYS A 58 -15.26 8.29 -11.31
C LYS A 58 -15.62 8.06 -12.78
N THR A 59 -14.63 8.00 -13.66
CA THR A 59 -14.79 7.87 -15.11
C THR A 59 -14.35 6.51 -15.65
N ALA A 60 -13.94 5.60 -14.75
CA ALA A 60 -13.51 4.26 -15.11
C ALA A 60 -14.61 3.51 -15.87
N SER A 61 -14.22 2.84 -16.96
CA SER A 61 -15.13 2.01 -17.76
C SER A 61 -15.64 0.79 -17.00
N ASP A 62 -14.87 0.31 -16.02
CA ASP A 62 -15.22 -0.76 -15.10
C ASP A 62 -15.09 -0.23 -13.65
N PRO A 63 -16.20 0.18 -13.02
CA PRO A 63 -16.17 0.75 -11.68
C PRO A 63 -15.80 -0.28 -10.60
N ASN A 64 -16.10 -1.57 -10.82
CA ASN A 64 -15.74 -2.63 -9.86
C ASN A 64 -14.22 -2.85 -9.88
N LYS A 65 -13.61 -2.89 -11.07
CA LYS A 65 -12.15 -2.95 -11.21
C LYS A 65 -11.48 -1.72 -10.61
N ALA A 66 -12.02 -0.52 -10.84
CA ALA A 66 -11.51 0.71 -10.25
C ALA A 66 -11.58 0.69 -8.71
N LEU A 67 -12.69 0.22 -8.14
CA LEU A 67 -12.83 0.07 -6.69
C LEU A 67 -11.79 -0.90 -6.12
N MET A 68 -11.63 -2.09 -6.70
CA MET A 68 -10.63 -3.07 -6.25
C MET A 68 -9.21 -2.52 -6.36
N LYS A 69 -8.91 -1.77 -7.43
CA LYS A 69 -7.64 -1.06 -7.59
C LYS A 69 -7.41 -0.09 -6.44
N ASP A 70 -8.38 0.78 -6.16
CA ASP A 70 -8.23 1.80 -5.13
C ASP A 70 -8.05 1.19 -3.73
N ILE A 71 -8.80 0.13 -3.40
CA ILE A 71 -8.62 -0.61 -2.14
C ILE A 71 -7.21 -1.21 -2.08
N SER A 72 -6.79 -1.91 -3.14
CA SER A 72 -5.46 -2.55 -3.20
C SER A 72 -4.32 -1.54 -3.08
N ASP A 73 -4.44 -0.40 -3.75
CA ASP A 73 -3.52 0.74 -3.64
C ASP A 73 -3.42 1.24 -2.20
N LYS A 74 -4.55 1.43 -1.52
CA LYS A 74 -4.55 1.91 -0.14
C LYS A 74 -4.02 0.86 0.84
N MET A 75 -4.24 -0.43 0.59
CA MET A 75 -3.62 -1.51 1.38
C MET A 75 -2.09 -1.51 1.23
N ALA A 76 -1.59 -1.43 0.01
CA ALA A 76 -0.16 -1.34 -0.25
C ALA A 76 0.46 -0.06 0.33
N ARG A 77 -0.22 1.09 0.25
CA ARG A 77 0.25 2.33 0.88
C ARG A 77 0.26 2.25 2.40
N CYS A 78 -0.72 1.59 3.02
CA CYS A 78 -0.72 1.32 4.45
C CYS A 78 0.50 0.46 4.85
N TRP A 79 0.83 -0.59 4.09
CA TRP A 79 2.07 -1.37 4.28
C TRP A 79 3.33 -0.50 4.19
N TRP A 80 3.37 0.37 3.17
CA TRP A 80 4.47 1.29 2.93
C TRP A 80 4.65 2.32 4.06
N GLN A 81 3.57 2.87 4.60
CA GLN A 81 3.62 3.83 5.72
C GLN A 81 4.31 3.24 6.95
N PHE A 82 4.12 1.95 7.19
CA PHE A 82 4.62 1.26 8.37
C PHE A 82 5.96 0.54 8.13
N GLY A 83 6.68 0.92 7.07
CA GLY A 83 8.06 0.52 6.86
C GLY A 83 8.25 -0.79 6.12
N GLU A 84 7.20 -1.35 5.51
CA GLU A 84 7.30 -2.53 4.64
C GLU A 84 8.00 -3.72 5.36
N GLY A 85 7.66 -3.97 6.63
CA GLY A 85 8.29 -5.03 7.40
C GLY A 85 9.74 -4.80 7.82
N LEU A 86 10.39 -3.69 7.42
CA LEU A 86 11.74 -3.33 7.91
C LEU A 86 11.75 -2.85 9.36
N VAL A 87 10.60 -2.38 9.85
CA VAL A 87 10.46 -1.85 11.20
C VAL A 87 9.70 -2.87 12.03
N ASP A 88 10.42 -3.64 12.85
CA ASP A 88 9.84 -4.71 13.67
C ASP A 88 8.71 -4.22 14.58
N ASN A 89 8.90 -3.04 15.19
CA ASN A 89 7.96 -2.43 16.12
C ASN A 89 7.69 -0.95 15.78
N PRO A 90 6.80 -0.67 14.82
CA PRO A 90 6.54 0.70 14.38
C PRO A 90 5.79 1.52 15.45
N PHE A 91 5.17 0.86 16.43
CA PHE A 91 4.38 1.50 17.47
C PHE A 91 5.17 1.91 18.71
N LEU A 92 6.40 1.40 18.89
CA LEU A 92 7.25 1.53 20.09
C LEU A 92 6.42 1.64 21.37
N GLN A 93 6.16 0.50 22.02
CA GLN A 93 5.38 0.45 23.26
C GLN A 93 5.87 1.52 24.24
N SER A 94 5.09 2.59 24.41
CA SER A 94 5.24 3.41 25.60
C SER A 94 4.63 2.63 26.77
N ALA A 95 5.08 2.87 27.99
CA ALA A 95 4.48 2.28 29.19
C ALA A 95 2.98 2.59 29.35
N PHE A 96 2.42 3.49 28.51
CA PHE A 96 1.07 4.03 28.60
C PHE A 96 0.22 3.84 27.34
N SER A 97 0.76 3.27 26.25
CA SER A 97 0.00 3.04 25.01
C SER A 97 0.17 1.61 24.51
N GLU A 98 -0.88 0.81 24.66
CA GLU A 98 -0.94 -0.58 24.15
C GLU A 98 -1.32 -0.66 22.66
N GLN A 99 -1.44 0.48 21.98
CA GLN A 99 -1.89 0.52 20.59
C GLN A 99 -0.84 -0.06 19.65
N GLN A 100 -1.22 -1.14 18.98
CA GLN A 100 -0.36 -1.88 18.02
C GLN A 100 -1.07 -2.15 16.71
N CYS A 101 -2.15 -1.41 16.50
CA CYS A 101 -2.86 -1.33 15.27
C CYS A 101 -3.17 0.15 15.02
N PHE A 102 -3.14 0.54 13.74
CA PHE A 102 -3.46 1.88 13.30
C PHE A 102 -4.30 1.83 12.04
N GLN A 103 -5.40 2.57 12.02
CA GLN A 103 -6.27 2.67 10.86
C GLN A 103 -5.70 3.71 9.90
N CYS A 104 -5.05 3.23 8.84
CA CYS A 104 -4.48 4.08 7.79
C CYS A 104 -5.58 4.86 7.05
N TYR A 105 -6.69 4.17 6.73
CA TYR A 105 -7.77 4.73 5.91
C TYR A 105 -9.15 4.36 6.43
N SER A 106 -10.10 5.28 6.33
CA SER A 106 -11.54 5.05 6.39
C SER A 106 -12.12 5.28 4.99
N LEU A 107 -12.91 4.35 4.49
CA LEU A 107 -13.35 4.26 3.11
C LEU A 107 -14.88 4.22 3.05
N SER A 108 -15.48 5.25 2.49
CA SER A 108 -16.89 5.25 2.09
C SER A 108 -17.00 4.85 0.62
N ILE A 109 -18.01 4.07 0.25
CA ILE A 109 -18.19 3.63 -1.13
C ILE A 109 -19.33 4.41 -1.78
N ASP A 110 -19.06 5.03 -2.93
CA ASP A 110 -20.01 5.87 -3.67
C ASP A 110 -21.00 5.01 -4.46
N ASN A 111 -22.21 4.85 -3.89
CA ASN A 111 -23.33 4.11 -4.49
C ASN A 111 -23.79 4.69 -5.84
N ASP A 112 -23.66 6.00 -6.06
CA ASP A 112 -24.23 6.66 -7.24
C ASP A 112 -23.38 6.44 -8.49
N LYS A 113 -22.19 5.88 -8.32
CA LYS A 113 -21.16 5.75 -9.37
C LYS A 113 -20.78 4.31 -9.66
N ILE A 114 -20.86 3.43 -8.67
CA ILE A 114 -20.78 2.00 -8.92
C ILE A 114 -22.15 1.59 -9.41
N GLY A 115 -22.31 1.28 -10.69
CA GLY A 115 -23.55 0.69 -11.22
C GLY A 115 -23.71 -0.74 -10.70
N VAL A 116 -23.94 -0.90 -9.39
CA VAL A 116 -23.82 -2.17 -8.63
C VAL A 116 -24.86 -3.19 -9.11
N LYS A 117 -24.60 -3.82 -10.25
CA LYS A 117 -25.30 -5.05 -10.65
C LYS A 117 -24.61 -6.28 -10.06
N GLU A 118 -23.30 -6.20 -9.84
CA GLU A 118 -22.49 -7.28 -9.27
C GLU A 118 -21.75 -6.78 -8.04
N LYS A 119 -21.90 -7.52 -6.92
CA LYS A 119 -21.26 -7.21 -5.65
C LYS A 119 -19.80 -7.66 -5.71
N VAL A 120 -18.86 -6.78 -5.34
CA VAL A 120 -17.45 -7.14 -5.20
C VAL A 120 -17.25 -7.95 -3.92
N THR A 121 -16.67 -9.13 -4.03
CA THR A 121 -16.38 -10.00 -2.88
C THR A 121 -14.93 -9.86 -2.42
N GLY A 122 -14.63 -10.33 -1.21
CA GLY A 122 -13.26 -10.45 -0.73
C GLY A 122 -12.40 -11.37 -1.62
N ASP A 123 -12.99 -12.43 -2.19
CA ASP A 123 -12.29 -13.31 -3.12
C ASP A 123 -11.94 -12.60 -4.43
N ASP A 124 -12.84 -11.74 -4.95
CA ASP A 124 -12.55 -10.91 -6.12
C ASP A 124 -11.40 -9.94 -5.85
N LEU A 125 -11.37 -9.33 -4.65
CA LEU A 125 -10.29 -8.44 -4.24
C LEU A 125 -8.96 -9.19 -4.11
N ILE A 126 -8.92 -10.36 -3.48
CA ILE A 126 -7.70 -11.18 -3.39
C ILE A 126 -7.23 -11.60 -4.77
N LYS A 127 -8.14 -12.01 -5.64
CA LYS A 127 -7.81 -12.35 -7.03
C LYS A 127 -7.22 -11.13 -7.75
N TYR A 128 -7.85 -9.97 -7.62
CA TYR A 128 -7.34 -8.72 -8.18
C TYR A 128 -5.93 -8.41 -7.67
N MET A 129 -5.70 -8.48 -6.36
CA MET A 129 -4.38 -8.21 -5.76
C MET A 129 -3.29 -9.19 -6.22
N ASN A 130 -3.65 -10.44 -6.50
CA ASN A 130 -2.73 -11.46 -7.02
C ASN A 130 -2.43 -11.33 -8.52
N GLU A 131 -3.39 -10.84 -9.31
CA GLU A 131 -3.27 -10.77 -10.77
C GLU A 131 -2.73 -9.43 -11.25
N ASN A 132 -2.93 -8.35 -10.48
CA ASN A 132 -2.58 -6.99 -10.89
C ASN A 132 -1.24 -6.54 -10.30
N SER A 133 -0.48 -5.86 -11.15
CA SER A 133 0.86 -5.37 -10.86
C SER A 133 0.83 -4.15 -9.96
N TYR A 134 1.80 -4.03 -9.08
CA TYR A 134 2.08 -2.88 -8.22
C TYR A 134 3.54 -2.48 -8.36
N ILE A 135 3.80 -1.16 -8.42
CA ILE A 135 5.15 -0.62 -8.48
C ILE A 135 5.46 0.10 -7.17
N PRO A 136 6.16 -0.56 -6.25
CA PRO A 136 6.40 0.00 -4.91
C PRO A 136 7.44 1.12 -4.89
N TYR A 137 8.29 1.19 -5.91
CA TYR A 137 9.40 2.12 -5.98
C TYR A 137 9.08 3.28 -6.92
N PHE A 138 8.71 4.43 -6.35
CA PHE A 138 8.97 5.69 -7.03
C PHE A 138 10.47 5.99 -6.93
N THR A 139 11.20 5.76 -8.02
CA THR A 139 12.62 6.11 -8.11
C THR A 139 12.85 7.58 -8.44
N GLY A 140 11.78 8.32 -8.78
CA GLY A 140 11.81 9.76 -9.09
C GLY A 140 11.65 10.68 -7.88
N ASP A 141 12.00 11.96 -8.08
CA ASP A 141 11.71 13.06 -7.16
C ASP A 141 10.25 13.54 -7.22
N SER A 142 9.42 12.89 -8.03
CA SER A 142 7.98 13.18 -8.19
C SER A 142 7.68 14.63 -8.57
N CYS A 143 8.63 15.28 -9.25
CA CYS A 143 8.55 16.68 -9.63
C CYS A 143 7.53 16.98 -10.73
N HIS A 144 7.06 15.98 -11.48
CA HIS A 144 6.06 16.09 -12.54
C HIS A 144 5.06 14.92 -12.49
N ASN A 145 3.79 15.21 -12.15
CA ASN A 145 2.68 14.25 -12.12
C ASN A 145 2.99 12.94 -11.36
N GLY A 146 3.62 13.07 -10.19
CA GLY A 146 4.03 11.92 -9.38
C GLY A 146 5.36 11.32 -9.80
N ALA A 147 5.88 11.61 -11.00
CA ALA A 147 7.15 11.09 -11.51
C ALA A 147 8.18 12.18 -11.81
N GLY A 148 9.25 11.81 -12.52
CA GLY A 148 10.35 12.70 -12.90
C GLY A 148 11.43 12.85 -11.82
N HIS A 149 12.60 13.32 -12.23
CA HIS A 149 13.78 13.53 -11.40
C HIS A 149 14.20 15.00 -11.44
N CYS A 150 14.59 15.54 -10.31
CA CYS A 150 15.19 16.86 -10.24
C CYS A 150 16.61 16.81 -10.79
N SER A 151 16.95 17.80 -11.61
CA SER A 151 18.22 17.93 -12.30
C SER A 151 18.66 19.38 -12.33
N ASN A 152 19.97 19.60 -12.18
CA ASN A 152 20.60 20.90 -12.42
C ASN A 152 20.78 21.23 -13.91
N ASP A 153 20.46 20.27 -14.78
CA ASP A 153 20.71 20.34 -16.21
C ASP A 153 19.41 20.22 -17.00
N ALA A 154 19.11 21.27 -17.76
CA ALA A 154 17.97 21.35 -18.66
C ALA A 154 18.01 20.30 -19.78
N SER A 155 19.20 19.79 -20.14
CA SER A 155 19.31 18.72 -21.13
C SER A 155 19.01 17.33 -20.55
N CYS A 156 18.77 17.25 -19.24
CA CYS A 156 18.50 16.00 -18.50
C CYS A 156 19.58 14.93 -18.72
N SER A 157 20.81 15.35 -19.03
CA SER A 157 21.89 14.43 -19.40
C SER A 157 22.42 13.64 -18.20
N SER A 158 22.22 14.15 -16.99
CA SER A 158 22.54 13.52 -15.70
C SER A 158 21.59 12.38 -15.32
N VAL A 159 20.39 12.32 -15.90
CA VAL A 159 19.35 11.32 -15.57
C VAL A 159 19.34 10.15 -16.57
N LYS A 160 20.43 9.97 -17.34
CA LYS A 160 20.51 8.96 -18.40
C LYS A 160 20.46 7.53 -17.86
N ASN A 161 19.26 6.98 -17.81
CA ASN A 161 19.01 5.54 -17.95
C ASN A 161 18.60 5.21 -19.39
N TYR A 162 18.94 4.00 -19.83
CA TYR A 162 18.83 3.45 -21.19
C TYR A 162 17.39 3.36 -21.74
N GLY A 163 16.75 4.50 -21.99
CA GLY A 163 15.47 4.61 -22.69
C GLY A 163 15.63 5.25 -24.07
N LEU A 164 14.80 4.81 -25.04
CA LEU A 164 14.79 5.33 -26.41
C LEU A 164 14.12 6.71 -26.52
N SER A 165 13.30 7.10 -25.54
CA SER A 165 12.55 8.35 -25.59
C SER A 165 13.32 9.52 -25.00
N PRO A 166 13.20 10.72 -25.61
CA PRO A 166 13.83 11.93 -25.09
C PRO A 166 13.22 12.32 -23.75
N TRP A 167 14.08 12.82 -22.86
CA TRP A 167 13.65 13.49 -21.65
C TRP A 167 13.10 14.87 -21.98
N ILE A 168 12.06 15.25 -21.26
CA ILE A 168 11.45 16.58 -21.26
C ILE A 168 11.90 17.25 -19.97
N SER A 169 12.42 18.47 -20.08
CA SER A 169 12.81 19.30 -18.95
C SER A 169 11.81 20.42 -18.74
N GLU A 170 11.39 20.64 -17.50
CA GLU A 170 10.55 21.77 -17.12
C GLU A 170 11.10 22.41 -15.86
N LYS A 171 11.21 23.75 -15.82
CA LYS A 171 11.57 24.42 -14.58
C LYS A 171 10.44 24.27 -13.57
N THR A 172 10.76 23.87 -12.35
CA THR A 172 9.75 23.71 -11.29
C THR A 172 10.30 24.07 -9.94
N THR A 173 9.44 24.67 -9.12
CA THR A 173 9.76 25.01 -7.72
C THR A 173 9.87 23.75 -6.85
N LYS A 174 9.28 22.63 -7.27
CA LYS A 174 9.38 21.33 -6.58
C LYS A 174 10.82 20.80 -6.48
N CYS A 175 11.72 21.31 -7.32
CA CYS A 175 13.11 20.89 -7.36
C CYS A 175 14.08 21.84 -6.65
N GLU A 176 13.60 22.92 -6.00
CA GLU A 176 14.40 24.05 -5.48
C GLU A 176 15.60 23.72 -4.56
N ASN A 177 15.80 22.46 -4.16
CA ASN A 177 16.96 21.99 -3.38
C ASN A 177 17.81 20.89 -4.05
N LYS A 178 17.40 20.40 -5.23
CA LYS A 178 18.04 19.30 -5.98
C LYS A 178 18.36 19.69 -7.44
N GLY A 179 17.74 20.76 -7.94
CA GLY A 179 18.10 21.46 -9.16
C GLY A 179 16.99 22.33 -9.74
N ASP A 180 17.26 23.00 -10.84
CA ASP A 180 16.30 23.96 -11.42
C ASP A 180 15.24 23.30 -12.30
N TYR A 181 15.45 22.04 -12.70
CA TYR A 181 14.65 21.37 -13.72
C TYR A 181 14.09 20.04 -13.22
N CYS A 182 12.82 19.77 -13.54
CA CYS A 182 12.26 18.45 -13.51
C CYS A 182 12.44 17.78 -14.86
N CYS A 183 13.17 16.68 -14.86
CA CYS A 183 13.38 15.81 -15.99
C CYS A 183 12.38 14.65 -15.92
N TYR A 184 11.49 14.55 -16.89
CA TYR A 184 10.52 13.46 -17.00
C TYR A 184 10.45 12.94 -18.43
N LYS A 185 9.88 11.76 -18.62
CA LYS A 185 9.61 11.18 -19.93
C LYS A 185 8.17 11.39 -20.33
N LYS A 186 7.92 11.28 -21.63
CA LYS A 186 6.63 11.57 -22.26
C LYS A 186 5.49 10.71 -21.72
N THR A 187 5.76 9.46 -21.38
CA THR A 187 4.73 8.51 -20.93
C THR A 187 4.90 8.16 -19.46
N ALA A 188 3.79 7.80 -18.81
CA ALA A 188 3.82 7.32 -17.43
C ALA A 188 4.67 6.04 -17.32
N CYS A 189 4.57 5.15 -18.31
CA CYS A 189 5.34 3.90 -18.34
C CYS A 189 6.85 4.13 -18.23
N GLU A 190 7.38 5.03 -19.06
CA GLU A 190 8.83 5.22 -19.13
C GLU A 190 9.40 5.96 -17.92
N ASN A 191 8.56 6.75 -17.26
CA ASN A 191 8.85 7.39 -15.99
C ASN A 191 9.00 6.38 -14.84
N HIS A 192 8.46 5.17 -15.00
CA HIS A 192 8.61 4.04 -14.07
C HIS A 192 9.65 3.03 -14.55
N ASP A 193 10.67 3.51 -15.28
CA ASP A 193 11.72 2.67 -15.89
C ASP A 193 11.20 1.58 -16.85
N GLY A 194 9.95 1.71 -17.29
CA GLY A 194 9.38 0.89 -18.34
C GLY A 194 9.74 1.36 -19.74
N TYR A 195 9.19 0.66 -20.73
CA TYR A 195 9.11 1.16 -22.09
C TYR A 195 7.78 0.77 -22.74
N CYS A 196 7.41 1.55 -23.74
CA CYS A 196 6.20 1.33 -24.52
C CYS A 196 6.50 0.43 -25.72
N GLN A 197 5.87 -0.73 -25.74
CA GLN A 197 5.99 -1.70 -26.84
C GLN A 197 4.80 -1.57 -27.80
N VAL A 198 5.07 -1.26 -29.07
CA VAL A 198 4.03 -1.14 -30.11
C VAL A 198 3.28 -2.47 -30.26
N SER A 199 1.94 -2.37 -30.17
CA SER A 199 0.99 -3.45 -29.94
C SER A 199 1.02 -4.56 -31.00
N ALA A 200 1.62 -5.68 -30.63
CA ALA A 200 1.34 -7.05 -31.11
C ALA A 200 2.12 -8.09 -30.29
N GLY A 201 3.21 -7.68 -29.63
CA GLY A 201 4.04 -8.56 -28.82
C GLY A 201 3.58 -8.70 -27.37
N VAL A 202 3.90 -9.85 -26.79
CA VAL A 202 4.03 -10.03 -25.33
C VAL A 202 5.28 -9.24 -24.89
N CYS A 203 5.28 -8.71 -23.66
CA CYS A 203 6.49 -8.14 -23.09
C CYS A 203 7.63 -9.19 -23.16
N PRO A 204 8.85 -8.80 -23.59
CA PRO A 204 10.02 -9.66 -23.61
C PRO A 204 10.29 -10.37 -22.29
N SER A 205 11.04 -11.47 -22.36
CA SER A 205 11.52 -12.16 -21.16
C SER A 205 12.22 -11.18 -20.22
N GLY A 206 11.93 -11.28 -18.92
CA GLY A 206 12.39 -10.32 -17.91
C GLY A 206 11.48 -9.12 -17.69
N TYR A 207 10.43 -8.93 -18.49
CA TYR A 207 9.45 -7.83 -18.31
C TYR A 207 8.06 -8.36 -17.97
N ARG A 208 7.26 -7.51 -17.31
CA ARG A 208 5.84 -7.72 -17.02
C ARG A 208 5.03 -6.61 -17.67
N GLU A 209 3.88 -6.97 -18.23
CA GLU A 209 2.89 -6.01 -18.72
C GLU A 209 2.20 -5.33 -17.53
N VAL A 210 2.16 -4.00 -17.54
CA VAL A 210 1.47 -3.22 -16.51
C VAL A 210 0.40 -2.35 -17.19
N THR A 211 -0.85 -2.49 -16.75
CA THR A 211 -2.00 -1.82 -17.38
C THR A 211 -2.24 -0.40 -16.87
N ASP A 212 -1.68 -0.08 -15.70
CA ASP A 212 -1.99 1.17 -14.99
C ASP A 212 -1.23 2.37 -15.55
N TYR A 213 -0.17 2.13 -16.32
CA TYR A 213 0.64 3.17 -16.92
C TYR A 213 0.38 3.23 -18.42
N SER A 214 -0.17 4.36 -18.84
CA SER A 214 -0.49 4.57 -20.25
C SER A 214 0.77 4.78 -21.08
N CYS A 215 0.81 4.06 -22.20
CA CYS A 215 1.60 4.40 -23.37
C CYS A 215 0.69 5.10 -24.40
N SER A 216 1.14 5.28 -25.65
CA SER A 216 0.19 5.69 -26.69
C SER A 216 -0.91 4.64 -26.88
N SER A 217 -2.03 5.01 -27.52
CA SER A 217 -3.27 4.20 -27.59
C SER A 217 -3.13 2.81 -28.24
N LYS A 218 -1.93 2.46 -28.71
CA LYS A 218 -1.58 1.18 -29.35
C LYS A 218 -0.29 0.60 -28.77
N GLU A 219 0.05 0.92 -27.54
CA GLU A 219 1.28 0.44 -26.92
C GLU A 219 0.97 -0.17 -25.56
N LYS A 220 1.72 -1.22 -25.22
CA LYS A 220 1.70 -1.83 -23.90
C LYS A 220 2.86 -1.29 -23.09
N CYS A 221 2.64 -1.07 -21.80
CA CYS A 221 3.71 -0.74 -20.88
C CYS A 221 4.39 -2.02 -20.37
N CYS A 222 5.68 -2.15 -20.64
CA CYS A 222 6.50 -3.27 -20.17
C CYS A 222 7.53 -2.76 -19.18
N ILE A 223 7.51 -3.29 -17.95
CA ILE A 223 8.40 -2.89 -16.86
C ILE A 223 9.21 -4.10 -16.38
N PRO A 224 10.51 -3.95 -16.04
CA PRO A 224 11.32 -5.07 -15.57
C PRO A 224 10.68 -5.79 -14.39
N LYS A 225 10.66 -7.13 -14.41
CA LYS A 225 10.02 -7.97 -13.39
C LYS A 225 10.56 -7.70 -11.99
N GLU A 226 11.83 -7.36 -11.87
CA GLU A 226 12.49 -7.02 -10.60
C GLU A 226 12.03 -5.67 -10.00
N LYS A 227 11.28 -4.87 -10.76
CA LYS A 227 10.71 -3.59 -10.31
C LYS A 227 9.19 -3.64 -10.12
N VAL A 228 8.56 -4.79 -10.41
CA VAL A 228 7.11 -4.96 -10.39
C VAL A 228 6.75 -6.18 -9.58
N ASP A 229 6.04 -5.94 -8.50
CA ASP A 229 5.39 -6.98 -7.72
C ASP A 229 3.91 -7.04 -8.10
N THR A 230 3.17 -8.01 -7.60
CA THR A 230 1.71 -7.87 -7.48
C THR A 230 1.41 -7.10 -6.19
N TYR A 231 0.20 -6.57 -6.02
CA TYR A 231 -0.17 -5.97 -4.72
C TYR A 231 0.03 -6.96 -3.57
N PHE A 232 -0.30 -8.22 -3.83
CA PHE A 232 -0.20 -9.29 -2.88
C PHE A 232 1.26 -9.62 -2.55
N ASP A 233 2.09 -9.85 -3.57
CA ASP A 233 3.52 -10.14 -3.39
C ASP A 233 4.25 -8.99 -2.70
N TYR A 234 3.90 -7.75 -3.03
CA TYR A 234 4.47 -6.57 -2.39
C TYR A 234 4.21 -6.56 -0.89
N ILE A 235 2.96 -6.74 -0.47
CA ILE A 235 2.63 -6.74 0.97
C ILE A 235 3.30 -7.93 1.68
N GLN A 236 3.39 -9.09 1.04
CA GLN A 236 3.91 -10.29 1.71
C GLN A 236 5.42 -10.37 1.81
N PHE A 237 6.13 -9.86 0.81
CA PHE A 237 7.56 -10.14 0.64
C PHE A 237 8.43 -8.91 0.50
N ALA A 238 7.86 -7.71 0.31
CA ALA A 238 8.69 -6.53 0.22
C ALA A 238 9.36 -6.29 1.57
N LYS A 239 10.67 -6.57 1.62
CA LYS A 239 11.63 -6.24 2.69
C LYS A 239 11.38 -6.86 4.08
N GLY A 240 10.21 -7.42 4.34
CA GLY A 240 9.88 -8.17 5.55
C GLY A 240 8.64 -9.03 5.35
N GLN A 241 8.25 -9.78 6.40
CA GLN A 241 7.08 -10.67 6.34
C GLN A 241 5.80 -9.88 6.58
N GLY A 242 4.96 -9.78 5.55
CA GLY A 242 3.61 -9.24 5.67
C GLY A 242 2.53 -10.26 5.32
N ALA A 243 1.28 -9.92 5.66
CA ALA A 243 0.12 -10.68 5.25
C ALA A 243 -1.10 -9.78 5.09
N VAL A 244 -1.93 -10.11 4.11
CA VAL A 244 -3.24 -9.49 3.92
C VAL A 244 -4.29 -10.27 4.71
N MET A 245 -5.08 -9.56 5.51
CA MET A 245 -6.24 -10.10 6.22
C MET A 245 -7.52 -9.50 5.68
N LEU A 246 -8.46 -10.36 5.29
CA LEU A 246 -9.81 -9.97 4.92
C LEU A 246 -10.83 -10.68 5.80
N LYS A 247 -12.00 -10.07 5.99
CA LYS A 247 -13.14 -10.77 6.58
C LYS A 247 -13.54 -11.95 5.67
N LYS A 248 -13.80 -13.11 6.28
CA LYS A 248 -14.35 -14.29 5.62
C LYS A 248 -15.71 -13.93 5.01
N SER A 249 -15.91 -14.32 3.75
CA SER A 249 -17.14 -14.02 3.01
C SER A 249 -17.46 -12.51 2.98
N LEU A 250 -16.42 -11.67 2.96
CA LEU A 250 -16.56 -10.23 2.74
C LEU A 250 -17.31 -9.99 1.42
N VAL A 251 -18.34 -9.16 1.50
CA VAL A 251 -19.05 -8.62 0.35
C VAL A 251 -19.10 -7.12 0.56
N ILE A 252 -18.52 -6.36 -0.37
CA ILE A 252 -18.45 -4.91 -0.25
C ILE A 252 -19.84 -4.34 -0.55
N ASP A 253 -20.52 -3.90 0.50
CA ASP A 253 -21.79 -3.21 0.44
C ASP A 253 -21.54 -1.70 0.46
N PRO A 254 -21.96 -0.96 -0.59
CA PRO A 254 -21.67 0.45 -0.66
C PRO A 254 -22.45 1.32 0.35
N LYS A 255 -23.33 0.73 1.18
CA LYS A 255 -23.93 1.40 2.34
C LYS A 255 -23.08 1.31 3.61
N GLU A 256 -22.02 0.51 3.60
CA GLU A 256 -21.10 0.36 4.72
C GLU A 256 -19.88 1.26 4.56
N THR A 257 -19.29 1.64 5.70
CA THR A 257 -17.95 2.22 5.75
C THR A 257 -16.95 1.11 6.03
N TYR A 258 -15.88 1.08 5.24
CA TYR A 258 -14.77 0.15 5.40
C TYR A 258 -13.56 0.87 5.98
N ALA A 259 -12.59 0.12 6.48
CA ALA A 259 -11.30 0.68 6.85
C ALA A 259 -10.17 -0.25 6.44
N ILE A 260 -8.98 0.35 6.32
CA ILE A 260 -7.72 -0.34 6.12
C ILE A 260 -6.85 -0.03 7.33
N ALA A 261 -6.37 -1.07 7.99
CA ALA A 261 -5.52 -0.93 9.17
C ALA A 261 -4.22 -1.70 9.02
N PHE A 262 -3.15 -1.14 9.55
CA PHE A 262 -1.89 -1.83 9.77
C PHE A 262 -1.87 -2.39 11.19
N MET A 263 -1.38 -3.62 11.34
CA MET A 263 -1.20 -4.29 12.62
C MET A 263 0.22 -4.85 12.72
N GLY A 264 0.87 -4.61 13.86
CA GLY A 264 2.22 -5.09 14.14
C GLY A 264 2.30 -6.62 14.29
N SER A 265 3.52 -7.13 14.42
CA SER A 265 3.77 -8.57 14.53
C SER A 265 3.39 -9.14 15.91
N LYS A 266 3.22 -10.46 15.97
CA LYS A 266 2.94 -11.19 17.21
C LYS A 266 4.06 -11.03 18.23
N ASP A 267 5.32 -10.92 17.84
CA ASP A 267 6.40 -10.73 18.84
C ASP A 267 6.34 -9.36 19.54
N ASN A 268 5.60 -8.42 18.95
CA ASN A 268 5.43 -7.06 19.45
C ASN A 268 3.99 -6.74 19.87
N CYS A 269 3.12 -7.75 20.00
CA CYS A 269 1.65 -7.69 20.13
C CYS A 269 1.06 -7.39 21.54
N GLY A 270 1.86 -7.08 22.56
CA GLY A 270 1.38 -6.67 23.89
C GLY A 270 0.19 -7.49 24.44
N THR A 271 -0.87 -6.80 24.85
CA THR A 271 -2.11 -7.38 25.41
C THR A 271 -2.91 -8.18 24.38
N TRP A 272 -2.76 -7.91 23.09
CA TRP A 272 -3.44 -8.66 22.02
C TRP A 272 -2.93 -10.11 21.89
N CYS A 273 -1.66 -10.40 22.17
CA CYS A 273 -1.24 -11.81 22.20
C CYS A 273 -1.85 -12.60 23.33
N LYS A 274 -2.15 -11.95 24.47
CA LYS A 274 -2.88 -12.64 25.55
C LYS A 274 -4.30 -13.00 25.07
N LEU A 275 -4.89 -12.12 24.26
CA LEU A 275 -6.17 -12.31 23.58
C LEU A 275 -6.17 -13.50 22.59
N LEU A 276 -5.07 -13.68 21.85
CA LEU A 276 -4.88 -14.78 20.89
C LEU A 276 -4.42 -16.10 21.55
N GLY A 277 -3.64 -16.00 22.63
CA GLY A 277 -2.87 -17.09 23.23
C GLY A 277 -3.55 -17.84 24.37
N GLY A 278 -4.52 -17.25 25.08
CA GLY A 278 -5.21 -17.98 26.15
C GLY A 278 -6.17 -17.16 26.99
N GLY A 279 -7.47 -17.48 26.87
CA GLY A 279 -8.50 -17.10 27.84
C GLY A 279 -9.68 -16.31 27.27
N GLY A 280 -10.66 -17.01 26.69
CA GLY A 280 -12.10 -16.69 26.79
C GLY A 280 -12.61 -15.26 26.54
N GLY A 281 -11.93 -14.42 25.76
CA GLY A 281 -12.38 -13.06 25.44
C GLY A 281 -13.13 -12.97 24.10
N ALA A 282 -14.10 -12.05 24.00
CA ALA A 282 -14.96 -11.83 22.83
C ALA A 282 -14.22 -11.62 21.48
N ILE A 283 -12.94 -11.26 21.51
CA ILE A 283 -12.15 -10.92 20.32
C ILE A 283 -11.55 -12.16 19.62
N ALA A 284 -11.35 -13.28 20.34
CA ALA A 284 -10.96 -14.54 19.69
C ALA A 284 -12.05 -15.03 18.69
N GLY A 285 -13.33 -14.72 18.99
CA GLY A 285 -14.44 -14.92 18.06
C GLY A 285 -14.35 -14.02 16.83
N LEU A 286 -13.93 -12.77 17.00
CA LEU A 286 -13.76 -11.83 15.87
C LEU A 286 -12.70 -12.30 14.90
N LEU A 287 -11.54 -12.77 15.36
CA LEU A 287 -10.49 -13.24 14.43
C LEU A 287 -10.85 -14.52 13.67
N SER A 288 -11.81 -15.29 14.17
CA SER A 288 -12.33 -16.45 13.43
C SER A 288 -13.13 -16.06 12.18
N SER A 289 -13.60 -14.81 12.11
CA SER A 289 -14.30 -14.27 10.93
C SER A 289 -13.35 -13.66 9.91
N PHE A 290 -12.04 -13.82 10.05
CA PHE A 290 -11.05 -13.32 9.10
C PHE A 290 -10.23 -14.49 8.54
N VAL A 291 -9.72 -14.31 7.32
CA VAL A 291 -8.85 -15.27 6.63
C VAL A 291 -7.53 -14.61 6.28
N VAL A 292 -6.45 -15.38 6.39
CA VAL A 292 -5.14 -15.03 5.82
C VAL A 292 -4.86 -15.97 4.67
N THR A 293 -4.35 -15.41 3.59
CA THR A 293 -4.00 -16.15 2.39
C THR A 293 -2.46 -16.24 2.33
N PRO A 294 -1.84 -17.38 2.68
CA PRO A 294 -0.40 -17.55 2.58
C PRO A 294 0.03 -17.65 1.11
N VAL A 295 1.15 -17.04 0.72
CA VAL A 295 1.74 -17.30 -0.60
C VAL A 295 2.59 -18.57 -0.56
N GLY A 296 2.44 -19.41 -1.58
CA GLY A 296 3.16 -20.68 -1.74
C GLY A 296 2.27 -21.86 -2.14
N GLY A 297 0.94 -21.71 -2.02
CA GLY A 297 -0.03 -22.62 -2.63
C GLY A 297 -0.11 -22.36 -4.12
N ALA A 298 0.77 -22.98 -4.90
CA ALA A 298 0.84 -22.84 -6.35
C ALA A 298 -0.54 -23.03 -7.01
N ALA A 299 -1.02 -22.02 -7.74
CA ALA A 299 -1.85 -22.13 -8.95
C ALA A 299 -3.14 -22.98 -8.96
N VAL A 300 -3.59 -23.57 -7.85
CA VAL A 300 -4.86 -24.32 -7.81
C VAL A 300 -5.91 -23.43 -7.17
N GLY A 301 -6.94 -23.12 -7.96
CA GLY A 301 -8.06 -22.30 -7.51
C GLY A 301 -8.63 -22.76 -6.17
N ILE A 302 -9.13 -21.78 -5.42
CA ILE A 302 -9.82 -21.86 -4.13
C ILE A 302 -8.88 -21.66 -2.93
N THR A 303 -8.95 -20.42 -2.45
CA THR A 303 -8.64 -19.87 -1.14
C THR A 303 -9.15 -20.76 0.01
N ALA A 304 -8.42 -21.82 0.35
CA ALA A 304 -8.54 -22.40 1.68
C ALA A 304 -7.87 -21.44 2.68
N GLY A 305 -8.58 -20.36 3.04
CA GLY A 305 -8.12 -19.41 4.05
C GLY A 305 -7.74 -20.17 5.33
N ILE A 306 -6.49 -20.02 5.77
CA ILE A 306 -6.04 -20.64 7.02
C ILE A 306 -6.69 -19.86 8.17
N ALA A 307 -7.15 -20.58 9.20
CA ALA A 307 -7.60 -19.94 10.42
C ALA A 307 -6.49 -19.04 10.96
N ILE A 308 -6.76 -17.75 11.10
CA ILE A 308 -5.74 -16.74 11.44
C ILE A 308 -4.96 -17.09 12.70
N LYS A 309 -5.63 -17.69 13.69
CA LYS A 309 -4.99 -18.14 14.92
C LYS A 309 -3.82 -19.09 14.66
N GLU A 310 -3.97 -20.03 13.73
CA GLU A 310 -2.93 -21.00 13.38
C GLU A 310 -1.80 -20.32 12.60
N TYR A 311 -2.14 -19.44 11.66
CA TYR A 311 -1.17 -18.71 10.86
C TYR A 311 -0.31 -17.77 11.72
N MET A 312 -0.94 -16.95 12.57
CA MET A 312 -0.23 -16.03 13.48
C MET A 312 0.64 -16.78 14.49
N SER A 313 0.20 -17.97 14.92
CA SER A 313 1.01 -18.80 15.83
C SER A 313 2.26 -19.36 15.14
N SER A 314 2.16 -19.65 13.84
CA SER A 314 3.27 -20.21 13.05
C SER A 314 4.21 -19.13 12.51
N ASN A 315 3.73 -17.89 12.39
CA ASN A 315 4.49 -16.76 11.82
C ASN A 315 4.45 -15.54 12.75
N PRO A 316 5.18 -15.59 13.89
CA PRO A 316 5.07 -14.57 14.93
C PRO A 316 5.65 -13.21 14.52
N THR A 317 6.56 -13.18 13.55
CA THR A 317 7.17 -11.98 13.00
C THR A 317 6.35 -11.31 11.91
N THR A 318 5.29 -11.96 11.40
CA THR A 318 4.46 -11.40 10.33
C THR A 318 3.66 -10.20 10.82
N GLN A 319 3.69 -9.12 10.04
CA GLN A 319 2.85 -7.94 10.20
C GLN A 319 1.65 -8.02 9.24
N TYR A 320 0.58 -7.28 9.51
CA TYR A 320 -0.69 -7.46 8.81
C TYR A 320 -1.27 -6.16 8.27
N VAL A 321 -1.80 -6.23 7.06
CA VAL A 321 -2.69 -5.21 6.50
C VAL A 321 -4.10 -5.79 6.43
N ILE A 322 -5.03 -5.15 7.12
CA ILE A 322 -6.39 -5.64 7.33
C ILE A 322 -7.37 -4.76 6.57
N PHE A 323 -8.29 -5.37 5.83
CA PHE A 323 -9.44 -4.68 5.24
C PHE A 323 -10.76 -5.32 5.72
N ALA A 324 -11.60 -4.52 6.36
CA ALA A 324 -12.87 -4.93 6.98
C ALA A 324 -13.82 -3.74 7.09
N THR A 325 -15.04 -3.96 7.61
CA THR A 325 -15.91 -2.83 7.95
C THR A 325 -15.29 -1.99 9.07
N GLN A 326 -15.61 -0.71 9.10
CA GLN A 326 -15.15 0.23 10.12
C GLN A 326 -15.51 -0.26 11.53
N ASP A 327 -16.72 -0.80 11.72
CA ASP A 327 -17.18 -1.34 13.00
C ASP A 327 -16.40 -2.57 13.47
N GLU A 328 -16.04 -3.45 12.54
CA GLU A 328 -15.20 -4.62 12.84
C GLU A 328 -13.79 -4.19 13.19
N LEU A 329 -13.21 -3.28 12.41
CA LEU A 329 -11.89 -2.74 12.69
C LEU A 329 -11.85 -1.95 13.98
N ASN A 330 -12.89 -1.20 14.35
CA ASN A 330 -12.95 -0.52 15.66
C ASN A 330 -12.92 -1.51 16.83
N LYS A 331 -13.46 -2.72 16.66
CA LYS A 331 -13.37 -3.79 17.68
C LYS A 331 -11.98 -4.42 17.72
N LEU A 332 -11.31 -4.53 16.57
CA LEU A 332 -9.96 -5.09 16.49
C LEU A 332 -8.85 -4.05 16.79
N CYS A 333 -9.14 -2.79 16.59
CA CYS A 333 -8.20 -1.69 16.52
C CYS A 333 -8.87 -0.46 17.14
N PRO A 334 -9.18 -0.51 18.45
CA PRO A 334 -9.82 0.61 19.12
C PRO A 334 -8.90 1.82 19.02
N MET A 335 -9.42 2.89 18.42
CA MET A 335 -8.73 4.16 18.37
C MET A 335 -8.56 4.68 19.80
N ALA A 336 -7.40 5.28 20.08
CA ALA A 336 -7.16 5.92 21.35
C ALA A 336 -7.79 7.28 21.17
N GLU A 337 -8.83 7.54 21.97
CA GLU A 337 -9.39 8.87 22.12
C GLU A 337 -8.36 9.84 22.72
#